data_AF-A0AAE5CPG6-F1
#
_entry.id   AF-A0AAE5CPG6-F1
#
_cell.length_a   1.000
_cell.length_b   1.000
_cell.length_c   1.000
_cell.angle_alpha   90.00
_cell.angle_beta   90.00
_cell.angle_gamma   90.00
#
_symmetry.space_group_name_H-M   'P 1'
#
loop_
_entity.id
_entity.type
_entity.pdbx_description
1 polymer ?
#
loop_
_entity_poly.entity_id
_entity_poly.type
_entity_poly.pdbx_seq_one_letter_code
_entity_poly.pdbx_strand_id
1 'polypeptide(L)'
;MSARRRRTASSSRACGPGCCGLPAPTTGRSGVRTGSDSGACGPGCCGSVAESPRIPKSKKKRVEIDFLYLDLSTCTRCQGTDRTLDDALDEVSQVLKATGIEVIVNKINVTSEELASKHRFVSSPTIRVNDRDIQMDVKESLCESCGDLCGEDVDCRVWVYEGVEYTVPPKAMIIEAILREVFGRQDVEPVEQPYVLPENLRRFYAAKRAVHRARRR
;
A
#
# COMPACT_ATOMS: atom_id res chain seq x y z
N MET A 1 -60.81 -41.16 10.05
CA MET A 1 -61.32 -39.78 10.18
C MET A 1 -60.53 -38.92 9.20
N SER A 2 -60.99 -38.78 7.95
CA SER A 2 -61.71 -37.60 7.43
C SER A 2 -60.88 -36.31 7.57
N ALA A 3 -60.20 -35.88 6.50
CA ALA A 3 -60.64 -34.81 5.56
C ALA A 3 -60.67 -33.41 6.23
N ARG A 4 -59.97 -32.38 5.75
CA ARG A 4 -60.28 -31.67 4.50
C ARG A 4 -59.18 -30.67 4.08
N ARG A 5 -59.07 -30.55 2.77
CA ARG A 5 -58.41 -29.51 1.96
C ARG A 5 -58.90 -28.09 2.28
N ARG A 6 -58.04 -27.08 2.07
CA ARG A 6 -58.40 -25.87 1.30
C ARG A 6 -57.23 -25.41 0.42
N ARG A 7 -57.55 -25.15 -0.84
CA ARG A 7 -56.75 -24.53 -1.91
C ARG A 7 -57.06 -23.04 -1.96
N THR A 8 -56.08 -22.23 -2.36
CA THR A 8 -56.18 -21.02 -3.20
C THR A 8 -54.75 -20.79 -3.73
N ALA A 9 -54.44 -21.00 -5.02
CA ALA A 9 -54.48 -20.02 -6.13
C ALA A 9 -53.80 -18.69 -5.75
N SER A 10 -52.95 -18.01 -6.53
CA SER A 10 -52.45 -18.10 -7.90
C SER A 10 -51.42 -16.95 -8.01
N SER A 11 -50.29 -17.12 -8.70
CA SER A 11 -49.76 -16.12 -9.65
C SER A 11 -48.38 -16.55 -10.14
N SER A 12 -48.38 -16.97 -11.40
CA SER A 12 -47.24 -17.29 -12.25
C SER A 12 -46.62 -16.03 -12.87
N ARG A 13 -45.29 -15.86 -12.76
CA ARG A 13 -44.48 -15.16 -13.76
C ARG A 13 -43.17 -15.93 -13.97
N ALA A 14 -43.20 -16.82 -14.96
CA ALA A 14 -42.01 -17.45 -15.50
C ALA A 14 -41.32 -16.46 -16.43
N CYS A 15 -40.05 -16.15 -16.15
CA CYS A 15 -39.15 -15.51 -17.11
C CYS A 15 -38.68 -16.59 -18.10
N GLY A 16 -39.04 -16.45 -19.37
CA GLY A 16 -38.60 -17.36 -20.43
C GLY A 16 -37.15 -17.06 -20.86
N PRO A 17 -36.34 -18.08 -21.17
CA PRO A 17 -35.06 -17.91 -21.85
C PRO A 17 -35.28 -17.99 -23.36
N GLY A 18 -34.84 -16.98 -24.10
CA GLY A 18 -34.99 -16.92 -25.56
C GLY A 18 -33.87 -16.13 -26.20
N CYS A 19 -32.65 -16.68 -26.15
CA CYS A 19 -31.52 -16.27 -26.99
C CYS A 19 -30.97 -17.54 -27.65
N CYS A 20 -30.47 -17.37 -28.88
CA CYS A 20 -29.92 -18.38 -29.81
C CYS A 20 -30.91 -18.91 -30.85
N GLY A 21 -30.94 -18.24 -32.02
CA GLY A 21 -31.44 -18.79 -33.28
C GLY A 21 -30.68 -18.13 -34.43
N LEU A 22 -29.63 -18.82 -34.92
CA LEU A 22 -28.86 -18.48 -36.12
C LEU A 22 -29.73 -18.59 -37.40
N PRO A 23 -29.37 -17.91 -38.49
CA PRO A 23 -30.19 -17.81 -39.70
C PRO A 23 -30.07 -19.04 -40.61
N ALA A 24 -31.18 -19.38 -41.29
CA ALA A 24 -31.19 -20.35 -42.38
C ALA A 24 -30.90 -19.66 -43.73
N PRO A 25 -30.05 -20.22 -44.60
CA PRO A 25 -29.89 -19.73 -45.96
C PRO A 25 -30.87 -20.46 -46.90
N THR A 26 -31.64 -19.73 -47.70
CA THR A 26 -32.27 -20.31 -48.89
C THR A 26 -32.04 -19.42 -50.10
N THR A 27 -31.68 -20.11 -51.16
CA THR A 27 -31.28 -19.68 -52.48
C THR A 27 -32.48 -19.25 -53.34
N GLY A 28 -32.29 -18.25 -54.21
CA GLY A 28 -32.80 -18.33 -55.59
C GLY A 28 -33.96 -17.41 -56.02
N ARG A 29 -33.56 -16.31 -56.68
CA ARG A 29 -33.99 -15.85 -58.02
C ARG A 29 -35.28 -15.02 -58.22
N SER A 30 -35.03 -13.81 -58.76
CA SER A 30 -35.77 -12.93 -59.70
C SER A 30 -37.25 -12.61 -59.53
N GLY A 31 -37.54 -11.30 -59.51
CA GLY A 31 -38.83 -10.75 -59.96
C GLY A 31 -39.03 -9.28 -59.61
N VAL A 32 -38.83 -8.39 -60.59
CA VAL A 32 -39.04 -6.93 -60.54
C VAL A 32 -40.52 -6.58 -60.37
N ARG A 33 -40.86 -5.58 -59.54
CA ARG A 33 -41.77 -4.47 -59.92
C ARG A 33 -41.83 -3.34 -58.88
N THR A 34 -41.73 -2.16 -59.46
CA THR A 34 -41.98 -0.78 -59.03
C THR A 34 -43.13 -0.55 -58.06
N GLY A 35 -42.92 0.36 -57.10
CA GLY A 35 -43.95 1.00 -56.29
C GLY A 35 -43.36 2.17 -55.52
N SER A 36 -43.64 3.38 -56.00
CA SER A 36 -43.32 4.68 -55.39
C SER A 36 -44.13 4.88 -54.11
N ASP A 37 -43.47 5.20 -52.99
CA ASP A 37 -43.95 6.28 -52.13
C ASP A 37 -42.90 6.74 -51.10
N SER A 38 -42.44 7.98 -51.30
CA SER A 38 -42.50 9.07 -50.31
C SER A 38 -42.05 8.78 -48.87
N GLY A 39 -40.83 9.19 -48.52
CA GLY A 39 -40.37 9.27 -47.14
C GLY A 39 -39.00 9.91 -47.00
N ALA A 40 -38.91 11.22 -47.25
CA ALA A 40 -37.71 12.01 -47.00
C ALA A 40 -37.42 12.13 -45.49
N CYS A 41 -36.20 11.79 -45.06
CA CYS A 41 -35.51 12.34 -43.89
C CYS A 41 -33.99 12.06 -43.98
N GLY A 42 -33.25 13.07 -44.48
CA GLY A 42 -31.91 13.55 -44.07
C GLY A 42 -30.69 12.61 -43.90
N PRO A 43 -29.52 12.94 -44.50
CA PRO A 43 -28.23 12.39 -44.07
C PRO A 43 -27.74 13.17 -42.84
N GLY A 44 -27.68 12.53 -41.68
CA GLY A 44 -27.25 13.23 -40.47
C GLY A 44 -27.18 12.33 -39.24
N CYS A 45 -26.13 11.52 -39.15
CA CYS A 45 -25.65 10.99 -37.87
C CYS A 45 -24.12 10.85 -37.91
N CYS A 46 -23.45 11.97 -38.14
CA CYS A 46 -22.12 12.20 -37.59
C CYS A 46 -22.30 12.86 -36.22
N GLY A 47 -21.73 12.27 -35.16
CA GLY A 47 -21.65 12.93 -33.86
C GLY A 47 -22.00 12.06 -32.66
N SER A 48 -21.16 11.06 -32.37
CA SER A 48 -20.94 10.64 -30.98
C SER A 48 -19.51 10.15 -30.91
N VAL A 49 -18.56 11.08 -30.76
CA VAL A 49 -17.29 10.72 -30.14
C VAL A 49 -17.66 10.05 -28.82
N ALA A 50 -17.39 8.76 -28.72
CA ALA A 50 -17.50 8.04 -27.46
C ALA A 50 -16.52 8.74 -26.52
N GLU A 51 -17.07 9.62 -25.68
CA GLU A 51 -16.30 10.32 -24.68
C GLU A 51 -15.71 9.26 -23.77
N SER A 52 -14.38 9.13 -23.85
CA SER A 52 -13.60 8.24 -22.99
C SER A 52 -14.07 8.44 -21.54
N PRO A 53 -14.32 7.38 -20.76
CA PRO A 53 -14.88 7.50 -19.42
C PRO A 53 -14.08 8.53 -18.63
N ARG A 54 -14.71 9.67 -18.30
CA ARG A 54 -14.09 10.70 -17.48
C ARG A 54 -13.83 10.09 -16.12
N ILE A 55 -12.58 9.67 -15.88
CA ILE A 55 -12.13 9.26 -14.56
C ILE A 55 -12.40 10.47 -13.65
N PRO A 56 -13.30 10.36 -12.65
CA PRO A 56 -13.54 11.45 -11.72
C PRO A 56 -12.20 11.84 -11.11
N LYS A 57 -11.85 13.13 -11.19
CA LYS A 57 -10.63 13.67 -10.53
C LYS A 57 -10.83 13.58 -9.02
N SER A 58 -10.68 12.38 -8.47
CA SER A 58 -10.54 12.16 -7.04
C SER A 58 -9.30 12.90 -6.57
N LYS A 59 -9.38 13.55 -5.40
CA LYS A 59 -8.17 14.03 -4.70
C LYS A 59 -7.14 12.89 -4.74
N LYS A 60 -5.93 13.17 -5.22
CA LYS A 60 -4.86 12.18 -5.25
C LYS A 60 -4.69 11.63 -3.84
N LYS A 61 -4.79 10.32 -3.67
CA LYS A 61 -4.47 9.69 -2.40
C LYS A 61 -2.97 9.85 -2.17
N ARG A 62 -2.56 10.19 -0.95
CA ARG A 62 -1.16 10.38 -0.59
C ARG A 62 -0.77 9.33 0.44
N VAL A 63 0.43 8.78 0.28
CA VAL A 63 1.05 7.84 1.21
C VAL A 63 2.33 8.47 1.71
N GLU A 64 2.47 8.58 3.02
CA GLU A 64 3.67 9.11 3.67
C GLU A 64 4.48 7.95 4.23
N ILE A 65 5.75 7.90 3.87
CA ILE A 65 6.67 6.87 4.32
C ILE A 65 7.78 7.53 5.09
N ASP A 66 7.84 7.26 6.38
CA ASP A 66 8.90 7.77 7.26
C ASP A 66 9.95 6.68 7.49
N PHE A 67 11.19 7.02 7.19
CA PHE A 67 12.35 6.19 7.50
C PHE A 67 13.18 6.87 8.59
N LEU A 68 13.14 6.31 9.80
CA LEU A 68 13.84 6.81 10.97
C LEU A 68 15.09 5.98 11.23
N TYR A 69 16.23 6.64 11.39
CA TYR A 69 17.53 5.98 11.55
C TYR A 69 18.47 6.76 12.46
N LEU A 70 19.47 6.07 13.02
CA LEU A 70 20.53 6.68 13.86
C LEU A 70 21.74 7.16 13.05
N ASP A 71 22.10 6.42 11.99
CA ASP A 71 23.27 6.73 11.18
C ASP A 71 23.22 6.03 9.81
N LEU A 72 23.50 6.77 8.73
CA LEU A 72 23.68 6.22 7.38
C LEU A 72 25.14 6.25 6.92
N SER A 73 26.06 6.79 7.72
CA SER A 73 27.48 6.89 7.33
C SER A 73 28.24 5.59 7.54
N THR A 74 27.94 4.86 8.61
CA THR A 74 28.71 3.71 9.10
C THR A 74 27.82 2.51 9.40
N CYS A 75 26.59 2.73 9.90
CA CYS A 75 25.72 1.63 10.30
C CYS A 75 25.21 0.80 9.11
N THR A 76 25.73 -0.43 8.97
CA THR A 76 25.37 -1.36 7.89
C THR A 76 23.89 -1.74 7.87
N ARG A 77 23.25 -1.90 9.03
CA ARG A 77 21.81 -2.20 9.13
C ARG A 77 20.97 -1.04 8.61
N CYS A 78 21.27 0.20 9.03
CA CYS A 78 20.55 1.38 8.57
C CYS A 78 20.76 1.62 7.07
N GLN A 79 22.00 1.49 6.57
CA GLN A 79 22.31 1.59 5.14
C GLN A 79 21.60 0.50 4.32
N GLY A 80 21.57 -0.73 4.83
CA GLY A 80 20.87 -1.83 4.17
C GLY A 80 19.37 -1.59 4.09
N THR A 81 18.76 -1.08 5.17
CA THR A 81 17.35 -0.71 5.19
C THR A 81 17.04 0.44 4.25
N ASP A 82 17.90 1.46 4.19
CA ASP A 82 17.77 2.59 3.27
C ASP A 82 17.73 2.14 1.81
N ARG A 83 18.69 1.29 1.41
CA ARG A 83 18.74 0.71 0.06
C ARG A 83 17.53 -0.16 -0.24
N THR A 84 17.14 -1.02 0.70
CA THR A 84 16.01 -1.94 0.50
C THR A 84 14.68 -1.20 0.42
N LEU A 85 14.55 -0.07 1.12
CA LEU A 85 13.41 0.83 0.99
C LEU A 85 13.38 1.48 -0.39
N ASP A 86 14.49 2.03 -0.86
CA ASP A 86 14.57 2.63 -2.20
C ASP A 86 14.23 1.58 -3.29
N ASP A 87 14.78 0.36 -3.20
CA ASP A 87 14.47 -0.74 -4.11
C ASP A 87 12.97 -1.13 -4.09
N ALA A 88 12.36 -1.16 -2.91
CA ALA A 88 10.94 -1.45 -2.75
C ALA A 88 10.07 -0.38 -3.40
N LEU A 89 10.42 0.89 -3.22
CA LEU A 89 9.69 2.04 -3.77
C LEU A 89 9.74 2.05 -5.30
N ASP A 90 10.91 1.75 -5.88
CA ASP A 90 11.09 1.67 -7.32
C ASP A 90 10.19 0.59 -7.93
N GLU A 91 10.10 -0.57 -7.28
CA GLU A 91 9.30 -1.71 -7.73
C GLU A 91 7.78 -1.43 -7.70
N VAL A 92 7.28 -0.74 -6.67
CA VAL A 92 5.85 -0.38 -6.57
C VAL A 92 5.48 0.92 -7.28
N SER A 93 6.47 1.70 -7.73
CA SER A 93 6.27 3.07 -8.24
C SER A 93 5.25 3.15 -9.38
N GLN A 94 5.29 2.20 -10.32
CA GLN A 94 4.39 2.19 -11.48
C GLN A 94 2.94 1.91 -11.07
N VAL A 95 2.73 1.00 -10.11
CA VAL A 95 1.40 0.66 -9.59
C VAL A 95 0.79 1.82 -8.84
N LEU A 96 1.58 2.49 -7.99
CA LEU A 96 1.11 3.65 -7.23
C LEU A 96 0.81 4.85 -8.14
N LYS A 97 1.66 5.12 -9.14
CA LYS A 97 1.40 6.17 -10.13
C LYS A 97 0.15 5.90 -10.97
N ALA A 98 -0.04 4.66 -11.44
CA ALA A 98 -1.20 4.27 -12.24
C ALA A 98 -2.53 4.41 -11.49
N THR A 99 -2.50 4.29 -10.16
CA THR A 99 -3.67 4.46 -9.28
C THR A 99 -3.86 5.89 -8.78
N GLY A 100 -3.03 6.84 -9.26
CA GLY A 100 -3.10 8.25 -8.88
C GLY A 100 -2.65 8.53 -7.46
N ILE A 101 -1.80 7.65 -6.90
CA ILE A 101 -1.27 7.76 -5.54
C ILE A 101 0.07 8.48 -5.58
N GLU A 102 0.20 9.50 -4.74
CA GLU A 102 1.44 10.21 -4.52
C GLU A 102 2.15 9.64 -3.30
N VAL A 103 3.44 9.32 -3.44
CA VAL A 103 4.27 8.78 -2.35
C VAL A 103 5.24 9.86 -1.92
N ILE A 104 5.28 10.14 -0.62
CA ILE A 104 6.24 11.07 -0.01
C ILE A 104 7.11 10.28 0.95
N VAL A 105 8.43 10.40 0.80
CA VAL A 105 9.39 9.69 1.63
C VAL A 105 10.16 10.69 2.48
N ASN A 106 10.08 10.55 3.80
CA ASN A 106 10.81 11.38 4.75
C ASN A 106 11.91 10.53 5.40
N LYS A 107 13.17 10.79 5.07
CA LYS A 107 14.32 10.17 5.72
C LYS A 107 14.73 11.05 6.92
N ILE A 108 14.53 10.55 8.14
CA ILE A 108 14.69 11.29 9.40
C ILE A 108 15.88 10.71 10.19
N ASN A 109 16.96 11.49 10.27
CA ASN A 109 18.08 11.18 11.15
C ASN A 109 17.74 11.57 12.60
N VAL A 110 17.53 10.58 13.45
CA VAL A 110 17.18 10.79 14.86
C VAL A 110 18.47 10.97 15.66
N THR A 111 18.98 12.20 15.70
CA THR A 111 20.30 12.49 16.28
C THR A 111 20.29 12.73 17.79
N SER A 112 19.12 12.87 18.41
CA SER A 112 18.99 13.25 19.82
C SER A 112 17.77 12.63 20.52
N GLU A 113 17.77 12.69 21.86
CA GLU A 113 16.68 12.21 22.72
C GLU A 113 15.39 12.99 22.49
N GLU A 114 15.49 14.29 22.20
CA GLU A 114 14.36 15.16 21.89
C GLU A 114 13.71 14.77 20.55
N LEU A 115 14.53 14.47 19.53
CA LEU A 115 14.03 13.96 18.25
C LEU A 115 13.41 12.57 18.41
N ALA A 116 14.03 11.69 19.20
CA ALA A 116 13.47 10.37 19.49
C ALA A 116 12.11 10.50 20.16
N SER A 117 11.96 11.42 21.11
CA SER A 117 10.69 11.71 21.78
C SER A 117 9.64 12.29 20.84
N LYS A 118 10.02 13.29 20.04
CA LYS A 118 9.15 13.91 19.03
C LYS A 118 8.58 12.90 18.06
N HIS A 119 9.39 11.95 17.62
CA HIS A 119 9.01 10.94 16.64
C HIS A 119 8.59 9.61 17.27
N ARG A 120 8.51 9.51 18.60
CA ARG A 120 8.21 8.27 19.33
C ARG A 120 9.07 7.10 18.83
N PHE A 121 10.36 7.35 18.62
CA PHE A 121 11.28 6.42 17.99
C PHE A 121 11.70 5.34 18.97
N VAL A 122 11.43 4.07 18.66
CA VAL A 122 11.70 2.95 19.57
C VAL A 122 13.05 2.31 19.26
N SER A 123 13.30 2.00 17.99
CA SER A 123 14.52 1.30 17.59
C SER A 123 14.92 1.65 16.17
N SER A 124 16.22 1.62 15.91
CA SER A 124 16.80 1.89 14.58
C SER A 124 17.10 0.61 13.85
N PRO A 125 16.90 0.54 12.52
CA PRO A 125 16.08 1.45 11.70
C PRO A 125 14.57 1.24 11.92
N THR A 126 13.73 2.22 11.58
CA THR A 126 12.26 2.08 11.58
C THR A 126 11.67 2.61 10.28
N ILE A 127 10.72 1.88 9.71
CA ILE A 127 9.93 2.30 8.54
C ILE A 127 8.46 2.39 8.98
N ARG A 128 7.81 3.51 8.68
CA ARG A 128 6.38 3.71 8.89
C ARG A 128 5.71 4.07 7.58
N VAL A 129 4.49 3.60 7.39
CA VAL A 129 3.61 3.98 6.28
C VAL A 129 2.36 4.61 6.92
N ASN A 130 2.11 5.89 6.65
CA ASN A 130 1.05 6.69 7.28
C ASN A 130 1.06 6.56 8.81
N ASP A 131 2.20 6.92 9.44
CA ASP A 131 2.45 6.83 10.89
C ASP A 131 2.40 5.43 11.52
N ARG A 132 2.07 4.39 10.75
CA ARG A 132 2.03 3.00 11.21
C ARG A 132 3.34 2.30 10.90
N ASP A 133 3.98 1.77 11.95
CA ASP A 133 5.17 0.93 11.79
C ASP A 133 4.82 -0.35 11.01
N ILE A 134 5.67 -0.72 10.05
CA ILE A 134 5.48 -1.94 9.24
C ILE A 134 5.60 -3.23 10.07
N GLN A 135 6.18 -3.16 11.27
CA GLN A 135 6.20 -4.25 12.25
C GLN A 135 6.12 -3.69 13.68
N MET A 136 4.91 -3.68 14.26
CA MET A 136 4.67 -3.13 15.60
C MET A 136 5.45 -3.84 16.72
N ASP A 137 5.65 -5.16 16.60
CA ASP A 137 6.40 -5.95 17.56
C ASP A 137 7.90 -5.80 17.30
N VAL A 138 8.53 -4.89 18.05
CA VAL A 138 9.96 -4.61 17.93
C VAL A 138 10.76 -5.72 18.59
N LYS A 139 11.69 -6.31 17.82
CA LYS A 139 12.78 -7.14 18.33
C LYS A 139 14.10 -6.42 18.13
N GLU A 140 15.06 -6.71 19.00
CA GLU A 140 16.38 -6.07 18.97
C GLU A 140 17.50 -7.09 19.17
N SER A 141 18.66 -6.80 18.58
CA SER A 141 19.90 -7.54 18.79
C SER A 141 21.10 -6.61 18.68
N LEU A 142 22.21 -7.05 19.28
CA LEU A 142 23.47 -6.32 19.28
C LEU A 142 23.86 -5.86 17.88
N CYS A 143 24.16 -4.57 17.75
CA CYS A 143 24.54 -3.95 16.49
C CYS A 143 25.99 -3.46 16.56
N GLU A 144 26.90 -4.26 16.01
CA GLU A 144 28.32 -3.94 15.97
C GLU A 144 28.58 -2.55 15.37
N SER A 145 27.94 -2.22 14.24
CA SER A 145 28.19 -0.93 13.58
C SER A 145 27.72 0.29 14.38
N CYS A 146 26.62 0.18 15.14
CA CYS A 146 26.21 1.26 16.05
C CYS A 146 27.06 1.26 17.32
N GLY A 147 27.57 0.10 17.73
CA GLY A 147 28.49 -0.01 18.85
C GLY A 147 29.83 0.66 18.54
N ASP A 148 30.42 0.38 17.39
CA ASP A 148 31.63 1.03 16.89
C ASP A 148 31.48 2.55 16.79
N LEU A 149 30.29 3.02 16.40
CA LEU A 149 29.97 4.44 16.28
C LEU A 149 29.98 5.17 17.63
N CYS A 150 29.44 4.53 18.68
CA CYS A 150 29.24 5.17 19.98
C CYS A 150 30.22 4.71 21.07
N GLY A 151 31.01 3.66 20.83
CA GLY A 151 31.98 3.11 21.77
C GLY A 151 31.38 2.24 22.88
N GLU A 152 30.11 1.84 22.76
CA GLU A 152 29.40 0.96 23.71
C GLU A 152 28.48 -0.01 22.98
N ASP A 153 28.20 -1.17 23.59
CA ASP A 153 27.26 -2.15 23.06
C ASP A 153 25.83 -1.58 23.04
N VAL A 154 25.23 -1.57 21.85
CA VAL A 154 23.87 -1.08 21.62
C VAL A 154 23.09 -2.06 20.77
N ASP A 155 21.85 -2.31 21.17
CA ASP A 155 20.92 -3.15 20.43
C ASP A 155 20.17 -2.31 19.39
N CYS A 156 20.04 -2.85 18.18
CA CYS A 156 19.26 -2.26 17.09
C CYS A 156 18.23 -3.26 16.60
N ARG A 157 17.27 -2.74 15.85
CA ARG A 157 16.11 -3.49 15.38
C ARG A 157 16.49 -4.74 14.58
N VAL A 158 15.69 -5.77 14.79
CA VAL A 158 15.61 -7.00 14.02
C VAL A 158 14.19 -7.10 13.44
N TRP A 159 14.13 -7.48 12.18
CA TRP A 159 12.91 -7.66 11.42
C TRP A 159 12.54 -9.14 11.42
N VAL A 160 11.27 -9.46 11.62
CA VAL A 160 10.76 -10.82 11.56
C VAL A 160 9.79 -10.91 10.41
N TYR A 161 10.15 -11.71 9.41
CA TYR A 161 9.32 -11.92 8.22
C TYR A 161 9.28 -13.40 7.90
N GLU A 162 8.06 -13.95 7.77
CA GLU A 162 7.80 -15.39 7.56
C GLU A 162 8.49 -16.30 8.59
N GLY A 163 8.60 -15.85 9.84
CA GLY A 163 9.24 -16.59 10.94
C GLY A 163 10.77 -16.55 10.93
N VAL A 164 11.39 -15.84 9.98
CA VAL A 164 12.84 -15.67 9.88
C VAL A 164 13.24 -14.28 10.36
N GLU A 165 14.36 -14.19 11.08
CA GLU A 165 14.92 -12.94 11.58
C GLU A 165 15.93 -12.34 10.60
N TYR A 166 15.84 -11.04 10.38
CA TYR A 166 16.70 -10.29 9.48
C TYR A 166 17.22 -9.02 10.15
N THR A 167 18.48 -8.68 9.92
CA THR A 167 19.08 -7.41 10.37
C THR A 167 18.75 -6.24 9.43
N VAL A 168 18.30 -6.53 8.22
CA VAL A 168 17.80 -5.61 7.19
C VAL A 168 16.45 -6.15 6.73
N PRO A 169 15.38 -5.35 6.66
CA PRO A 169 14.06 -5.86 6.32
C PRO A 169 14.07 -6.41 4.89
N PRO A 170 13.50 -7.60 4.63
CA PRO A 170 13.33 -8.09 3.27
C PRO A 170 12.51 -7.11 2.43
N LYS A 171 12.86 -6.93 1.16
CA LYS A 171 12.14 -6.05 0.23
C LYS A 171 10.64 -6.38 0.16
N ALA A 172 10.31 -7.67 0.12
CA ALA A 172 8.92 -8.15 0.09
C ALA A 172 8.09 -7.63 1.28
N MET A 173 8.68 -7.61 2.48
CA MET A 173 8.03 -7.07 3.68
C MET A 173 7.63 -5.60 3.53
N ILE A 174 8.52 -4.78 2.96
CA ILE A 174 8.25 -3.35 2.73
C ILE A 174 7.16 -3.17 1.68
N ILE A 175 7.27 -3.89 0.56
CA ILE A 175 6.29 -3.86 -0.53
C ILE A 175 4.90 -4.25 -0.01
N GLU A 176 4.81 -5.34 0.74
CA GLU A 176 3.56 -5.79 1.34
C GLU A 176 2.96 -4.74 2.27
N ALA A 177 3.77 -4.08 3.10
CA ALA A 177 3.29 -3.05 4.00
C ALA A 177 2.71 -1.84 3.24
N ILE A 178 3.41 -1.38 2.20
CA ILE A 178 2.94 -0.28 1.34
C ILE A 178 1.62 -0.66 0.64
N LEU A 179 1.57 -1.84 0.02
CA LEU A 179 0.38 -2.29 -0.71
C LEU A 179 -0.80 -2.55 0.23
N ARG A 180 -0.55 -3.07 1.43
CA ARG A 180 -1.57 -3.27 2.47
C ARG A 180 -2.15 -1.94 2.94
N GLU A 181 -1.31 -0.93 3.14
CA GLU A 181 -1.79 0.39 3.54
C GLU A 181 -2.63 1.06 2.43
N VAL A 182 -2.25 0.84 1.17
CA VAL A 182 -2.91 1.46 0.02
C VAL A 182 -4.23 0.77 -0.37
N PHE A 183 -4.22 -0.57 -0.40
CA PHE A 183 -5.31 -1.38 -0.97
C PHE A 183 -6.01 -2.26 0.08
N GLY A 184 -5.41 -2.47 1.24
CA GLY A 184 -5.97 -3.29 2.31
C GLY A 184 -7.07 -2.56 3.08
N ARG A 185 -7.77 -3.32 3.92
CA ARG A 185 -8.69 -2.77 4.93
C ARG A 185 -7.90 -2.52 6.20
N GLN A 186 -8.09 -1.35 6.79
CA GLN A 186 -7.52 -1.04 8.10
C GLN A 186 -8.48 -1.53 9.18
N ASP A 187 -8.09 -2.59 9.89
CA ASP A 187 -8.97 -3.22 10.89
C ASP A 187 -8.58 -2.91 12.34
N VAL A 188 -7.45 -2.21 12.55
CA VAL A 188 -6.93 -1.93 13.89
C VAL A 188 -6.34 -0.53 13.91
N GLU A 189 -6.70 0.29 14.89
CA GLU A 189 -5.98 1.53 15.18
C GLU A 189 -4.92 1.27 16.27
N PRO A 190 -3.73 1.88 16.19
CA PRO A 190 -2.72 1.76 17.23
C PRO A 190 -3.24 2.30 18.57
N VAL A 191 -3.01 1.57 19.66
CA VAL A 191 -3.30 2.08 21.01
C VAL A 191 -2.25 3.14 21.36
N GLU A 192 -2.69 4.37 21.61
CA GLU A 192 -1.80 5.45 22.06
C GLU A 192 -1.33 5.20 23.50
N GLN A 193 -0.06 4.85 23.65
CA GLN A 193 0.61 4.81 24.95
C GLN A 193 1.51 6.04 25.11
N PRO A 194 1.77 6.52 26.34
CA PRO A 194 2.80 7.53 26.57
C PRO A 194 4.16 7.02 26.09
N TYR A 195 4.89 7.85 25.35
CA TYR A 195 6.24 7.50 24.91
C TYR A 195 7.22 7.60 26.07
N VAL A 196 8.05 6.56 26.23
CA VAL A 196 9.18 6.53 27.15
C VAL A 196 10.42 6.22 26.32
N LEU A 197 11.50 7.00 26.51
CA LEU A 197 12.76 6.77 25.80
C LEU A 197 13.28 5.37 26.15
N PRO A 198 13.39 4.44 25.19
CA PRO A 198 13.81 3.09 25.48
C PRO A 198 15.31 2.98 25.74
N GLU A 199 15.70 1.89 26.40
CA GLU A 199 17.03 1.70 26.97
C GLU A 199 18.15 1.72 25.91
N ASN A 200 17.93 1.07 24.78
CA ASN A 200 18.81 1.06 23.61
C ASN A 200 19.22 2.50 23.19
N LEU A 201 18.26 3.40 23.07
CA LEU A 201 18.47 4.78 22.67
C LEU A 201 19.13 5.59 23.77
N ARG A 202 18.74 5.39 25.02
CA ARG A 202 19.37 6.04 26.17
C ARG A 202 20.86 5.74 26.23
N ARG A 203 21.26 4.48 26.04
CA ARG A 203 22.66 4.05 25.96
C ARG A 203 23.37 4.67 24.76
N PHE A 204 22.79 4.54 23.57
CA PHE A 204 23.37 5.08 22.35
C PHE A 204 23.68 6.58 22.44
N TYR A 205 22.72 7.39 22.90
CA TYR A 205 22.93 8.83 23.01
C TYR A 205 23.93 9.21 24.11
N ALA A 206 23.94 8.50 25.23
CA ALA A 206 24.92 8.70 26.29
C ALA A 206 26.35 8.42 25.79
N ALA A 207 26.56 7.27 25.15
CA ALA A 207 27.84 6.84 24.62
C ALA A 207 28.33 7.78 23.50
N LYS A 208 27.45 8.15 22.55
CA LYS A 208 27.77 9.12 21.49
C LYS A 208 28.22 10.48 22.03
N ARG A 209 27.60 10.96 23.11
CA ARG A 209 28.03 12.21 23.79
C ARG A 209 29.41 12.05 24.43
N ALA A 210 29.71 10.92 25.04
CA ALA A 210 31.00 10.65 25.67
C ALA A 210 32.14 10.64 24.64
N VAL A 211 31.98 9.91 23.53
CA VAL A 211 32.96 9.87 22.42
C VAL A 211 33.23 11.25 21.85
N HIS A 212 32.17 12.03 21.60
CA HIS A 212 32.31 13.37 21.05
C HIS A 212 33.02 14.33 22.01
N ARG A 213 32.83 14.19 23.33
CA ARG A 213 33.57 14.95 24.33
C ARG A 213 35.04 14.54 24.39
N ALA A 214 35.35 13.25 24.26
CA ALA A 214 36.72 12.75 24.26
C ALA A 214 37.52 13.22 23.05
N ARG A 215 36.91 13.23 21.84
CA ARG A 215 37.55 13.68 20.59
C ARG A 215 37.82 15.19 20.51
N ARG A 216 37.19 15.98 21.39
CA ARG A 216 37.36 17.45 21.47
C ARG A 216 38.39 17.87 22.52
N ARG A 217 38.97 16.92 23.25
CA ARG A 217 40.07 17.13 24.19
C ARG A 217 41.38 16.74 23.53
#